data_AF-T0GK99-F1
#
_entry.id   AF-T0GK99-F1
#
_cell.length_a   1.000
_cell.length_b   1.000
_cell.length_c   1.000
_cell.angle_alpha   90.00
_cell.angle_beta   90.00
_cell.angle_gamma   90.00
#
_symmetry.space_group_name_H-M   'P 1'
#
loop_
_entity.id
_entity.type
_entity.pdbx_description
1 polymer ?
#
loop_
_entity_poly.entity_id
_entity_poly.type
_entity_poly.pdbx_seq_one_letter_code
_entity_poly.pdbx_strand_id
1 'polypeptide(L)' 'MLENGLYPILRVPDGGEWRLDILKRHKHLLGTRVKVVGIRDGFDLLAVDHIEPA' A
#
# COMPACT_ATOMS: atom_id res chain seq x y z
N MET A 1 12.01 -16.32 2.90
CA MET A 1 10.79 -16.90 2.31
C MET A 1 9.68 -15.97 2.73
N LEU A 2 9.25 -15.04 1.86
CA LEU A 2 8.22 -14.06 2.19
C LEU A 2 6.88 -14.81 2.29
N GLU A 3 6.28 -14.82 3.47
CA GLU A 3 4.94 -15.36 3.67
C GLU A 3 4.01 -14.68 2.67
N ASN A 4 3.18 -15.47 1.98
CA ASN A 4 2.23 -15.04 0.95
C ASN A 4 1.08 -14.21 1.57
N GLY A 5 1.41 -13.11 2.25
CA GLY A 5 0.46 -12.08 2.64
C GLY A 5 -0.07 -11.41 1.38
N LEU A 6 -1.39 -11.37 1.23
CA LEU A 6 -2.04 -10.58 0.19
C LEU A 6 -1.79 -9.09 0.50
N TYR A 7 -0.78 -8.51 -0.15
CA TYR A 7 -0.49 -7.08 -0.07
C TYR A 7 -1.49 -6.31 -0.95
N PRO A 8 -2.19 -5.30 -0.41
CA PRO A 8 -2.97 -4.38 -1.23
C PRO A 8 -2.08 -3.63 -2.21
N ILE A 9 -2.61 -3.34 -3.40
CA ILE A 9 -1.91 -2.61 -4.45
C ILE A 9 -2.42 -1.17 -4.48
N LEU A 10 -1.53 -0.20 -4.28
CA LEU A 10 -1.76 1.20 -4.60
C LEU A 10 -1.48 1.41 -6.09
N ARG A 11 -2.52 1.77 -6.83
CA ARG A 11 -2.40 2.18 -8.24
C ARG A 11 -2.23 3.68 -8.31
N VAL A 12 -1.16 4.11 -8.96
CA VAL A 12 -0.82 5.52 -9.16
C VAL A 12 -1.43 5.98 -10.50
N PRO A 13 -1.99 7.20 -10.61
CA PRO A 13 -2.62 7.68 -11.85
C PRO A 13 -1.75 7.53 -13.11
N ASP A 14 -0.43 7.65 -12.97
CA ASP A 14 0.53 7.58 -14.09
C ASP A 14 0.99 6.14 -14.41
N GLY A 15 0.27 5.11 -13.93
CA GLY A 15 0.50 3.72 -14.33
C GLY A 15 1.49 2.93 -13.47
N GLY A 16 1.93 3.48 -12.33
CA GLY A 16 2.73 2.76 -11.34
C GLY A 16 1.88 1.94 -10.37
N GLU A 17 2.43 0.85 -9.85
CA GLU A 17 1.82 0.04 -8.79
C GLU A 17 2.80 -0.15 -7.63
N TRP A 18 2.27 -0.06 -6.41
CA TRP A 18 3.01 -0.33 -5.18
C TRP A 18 2.25 -1.32 -4.31
N ARG A 19 2.92 -2.39 -3.89
CA ARG A 19 2.48 -3.26 -2.80
C ARG A 19 2.63 -2.50 -1.49
N LEU A 20 1.57 -2.50 -0.70
CA LEU A 20 1.55 -1.83 0.60
C LEU A 20 1.71 -2.87 1.70
N ASP A 21 2.78 -2.78 2.47
CA ASP A 21 2.89 -3.51 3.73
C ASP A 21 2.04 -2.80 4.79
N ILE A 22 0.77 -3.23 4.91
CA ILE A 22 -0.20 -2.63 5.84
C ILE A 22 -0.75 -3.65 6.82
N LEU A 23 -1.03 -3.17 8.04
CA LEU A 23 -1.78 -3.92 9.03
C LEU A 23 -3.26 -4.05 8.61
N LYS A 24 -3.89 -5.18 8.98
CA LYS A 24 -5.29 -5.54 8.63
C LYS A 24 -6.37 -4.50 9.00
N ARG A 25 -6.04 -3.44 9.74
CA ARG A 25 -6.96 -2.40 10.24
C ARG A 25 -7.48 -1.43 9.16
N HIS A 26 -6.84 -1.37 7.99
CA HIS A 26 -7.18 -0.40 6.93
C HIS A 26 -8.03 -0.98 5.78
N LYS A 27 -8.64 -2.16 5.96
CA LYS A 27 -9.46 -2.81 4.92
C LYS A 27 -10.61 -1.93 4.39
N HIS A 28 -11.14 -1.03 5.22
CA HIS A 28 -12.23 -0.13 4.83
C HIS A 28 -11.82 0.94 3.80
N LEU A 29 -10.51 1.12 3.56
CA LEU A 29 -9.98 2.05 2.55
C LEU A 29 -9.72 1.38 1.19
N LEU A 30 -9.96 0.08 1.06
CA LEU A 30 -9.79 -0.61 -0.21
C LEU A 30 -10.82 -0.08 -1.23
N GLY A 31 -10.35 0.18 -2.46
CA GLY A 31 -11.19 0.74 -3.53
C GLY A 31 -11.41 2.25 -3.43
N THR A 32 -10.84 2.92 -2.43
CA THR A 32 -10.92 4.38 -2.30
C THR A 32 -9.61 5.05 -2.72
N ARG A 33 -9.67 6.35 -3.01
CA ARG A 33 -8.47 7.16 -3.24
C ARG A 33 -7.87 7.54 -1.89
N VAL A 34 -6.58 7.30 -1.73
CA VAL A 34 -5.86 7.52 -0.47
C VAL A 34 -4.55 8.29 -0.70
N LYS A 35 -4.07 8.94 0.36
CA LYS A 35 -2.67 9.34 0.51
C LYS A 35 -1.98 8.31 1.38
N VAL A 36 -0.77 7.92 1.00
CA VAL A 36 0.05 6.94 1.72
C VAL A 36 1.42 7.54 1.98
N VAL A 37 1.86 7.49 3.23
CA VAL A 37 3.21 7.87 3.66
C VAL A 37 3.91 6.61 4.14
N GLY A 38 5.16 6.42 3.73
CA GLY A 38 5.94 5.25 4.08
C GLY A 38 7.34 5.27 3.49
N ILE A 39 8.08 4.21 3.75
CA ILE A 39 9.45 4.02 3.30
C ILE A 39 9.47 2.96 2.19
N ARG A 40 10.19 3.24 1.10
CA ARG A 40 10.40 2.26 0.03
C ARG A 40 11.24 1.11 0.55
N ASP A 41 10.72 -0.11 0.43
CA ASP A 41 11.39 -1.34 0.78
C ASP A 41 11.50 -2.24 -0.47
N GLY A 42 12.63 -2.17 -1.17
CA GLY A 42 12.81 -2.89 -2.43
C GLY A 42 12.16 -2.21 -3.64
N PHE A 43 11.75 -3.02 -4.63
CA PHE A 43 11.37 -2.49 -5.94
C PHE A 43 9.97 -1.86 -5.93
N ASP A 44 8.98 -2.61 -5.48
CA ASP A 44 7.56 -2.26 -5.57
C ASP A 44 6.84 -2.41 -4.22
N LEU A 45 7.55 -2.51 -3.10
CA LEU A 45 6.97 -2.58 -1.76
C LEU A 45 7.20 -1.26 -1.00
N LEU A 46 6.15 -0.81 -0.34
CA LEU A 46 6.14 0.38 0.52
C LEU A 46 5.75 -0.07 1.93
N ALA A 47 6.68 0.08 2.88
CA ALA A 47 6.40 -0.07 4.30
C ALA A 47 5.60 1.15 4.76
N VAL A 48 4.32 0.96 5.09
CA VAL A 48 3.39 2.07 5.32
C VAL A 48 3.44 2.55 6.77
N ASP A 49 3.71 3.85 6.94
CA ASP A 49 3.64 4.53 8.23
C ASP A 49 2.23 5.09 8.49
N HIS A 50 1.63 5.74 7.47
CA HIS A 50 0.33 6.39 7.57
C HIS A 50 -0.48 6.27 6.28
N ILE A 51 -1.81 6.13 6.42
CA ILE A 51 -2.77 6.08 5.31
C ILE A 51 -4.05 6.82 5.69
N GLU A 52 -4.53 7.66 4.76
CA GLU A 52 -5.74 8.45 4.93
C GLU A 52 -6.49 8.62 3.59
N PRO A 53 -7.81 8.89 3.61
CA PRO A 53 -8.52 9.33 2.42
C PRO A 53 -7.86 10.55 1.77
N ALA A 54 -7.82 10.58 0.43
CA ALA A 54 -7.18 11.66 -0.34
C ALA A 54 -7.96 12.97 -0.34
#